data_AF-A0A428PW42-F1
#
_entry.id   AF-A0A428PW42-F1
#
_cell.length_a   1.000
_cell.length_b   1.000
_cell.length_c   1.000
_cell.angle_alpha   90.00
_cell.angle_beta   90.00
_cell.angle_gamma   90.00
#
_symmetry.space_group_name_H-M   'P 1'
#
loop_
_entity.id
_entity.type
_entity.pdbx_description
1 polymer ?
#
loop_
_entity_poly.entity_id
_entity_poly.type
_entity_poly.pdbx_seq_one_letter_code
_entity_poly.pdbx_strand_id
1 'polypeptide(L)'
;MRVAVIGGGPSGLVQLKTLLSAHEHLKCKPFEPRLFEASSKVGGVFHSHVYEDAELVSSKYLTSFSDFRPRQDDADFLSAERYVEYLEEYATHFGLWDWINLNTKVINIRRQDQGHVVVYQKPDGEIEEWSCDAIAICSGVHSKPNLPTIPGIENVPTVMHSSEFKTRAQLGKDKTVMVLGSGETGADLSYVSITADTKRVVLCHRSGWVGAPKRNPHQQFLPWLFGYAPPELDTLPVDVAQITLFDTMYVHPIVRDSMIVWNYYHTLALPLGTWLGGGSKYGIDMHVGQVWGERFHISRLFLNKAWTRVSPYIYYPWVPERWSLATRIRRFFIARDLPRPSRTIDVAPFPSHISEDGVAHFPVLPNRPESERIQESTVKPDIVIYATGYVPTFPFLDSASGSGKPYPSSTDADVRAVWKRDDPTVGFIGFIRPNFGAIPPLAELQSMLFIQNLLGQLQDLSPDDEYH
;
A
#
# COMPACT_ATOMS: atom_id res chain seq x y z
N MET A 1 14.36 11.27 -28.36
CA MET A 1 13.01 11.59 -27.85
C MET A 1 13.19 12.09 -26.43
N ARG A 2 12.63 13.26 -26.11
CA ARG A 2 12.68 13.87 -24.77
C ARG A 2 11.50 13.40 -23.94
N VAL A 3 11.76 12.93 -22.73
CA VAL A 3 10.71 12.37 -21.85
C VAL A 3 10.77 13.00 -20.47
N ALA A 4 9.68 13.62 -20.03
CA ALA A 4 9.57 14.13 -18.68
C ALA A 4 9.17 13.00 -17.72
N VAL A 5 9.91 12.82 -16.63
CA VAL A 5 9.57 11.87 -15.55
C VAL A 5 9.17 12.67 -14.32
N ILE A 6 7.93 12.52 -13.85
CA ILE A 6 7.38 13.36 -12.78
C ILE A 6 7.36 12.57 -11.46
N GLY A 7 8.29 12.87 -10.55
CA GLY A 7 8.45 12.22 -9.26
C GLY A 7 9.65 11.27 -9.18
N GLY A 8 10.44 11.39 -8.11
CA GLY A 8 11.64 10.62 -7.79
C GLY A 8 11.41 9.49 -6.77
N GLY A 9 10.20 8.92 -6.76
CA GLY A 9 9.92 7.66 -6.05
C GLY A 9 10.46 6.44 -6.81
N PRO A 10 10.23 5.21 -6.31
CA PRO A 10 10.71 3.99 -6.98
C PRO A 10 10.24 3.88 -8.45
N SER A 11 9.00 4.25 -8.75
CA SER A 11 8.47 4.25 -10.12
C SER A 11 9.21 5.23 -11.04
N GLY A 12 9.59 6.41 -10.55
CA GLY A 12 10.32 7.38 -11.34
C GLY A 12 11.77 6.97 -11.58
N LEU A 13 12.43 6.42 -10.55
CA LEU A 13 13.81 5.94 -10.67
C LEU A 13 13.93 4.78 -11.66
N VAL A 14 13.01 3.81 -11.61
CA VAL A 14 13.03 2.69 -12.57
C VAL A 14 12.65 3.15 -13.97
N GLN A 15 11.70 4.08 -14.12
CA GLN A 15 11.36 4.68 -15.41
C GLN A 15 12.55 5.42 -16.03
N LEU A 16 13.26 6.22 -15.23
CA LEU A 16 14.45 6.96 -15.66
C LEU A 16 15.55 6.00 -16.11
N LYS A 17 15.89 5.01 -15.27
CA LYS A 17 16.89 3.98 -15.60
C LYS A 17 16.53 3.27 -16.90
N THR A 18 15.28 2.84 -17.05
CA THR A 18 14.85 2.07 -18.23
C THR A 18 14.90 2.93 -19.50
N LEU A 19 14.57 4.22 -19.43
CA LEU A 19 14.72 5.15 -20.56
C LEU A 19 16.19 5.32 -20.98
N LEU A 20 17.09 5.49 -20.01
CA LEU A 20 18.52 5.68 -20.27
C LEU A 20 19.15 4.44 -20.91
N SER A 21 18.86 3.24 -20.40
CA SER A 21 19.41 1.98 -20.91
C SER A 21 18.64 1.41 -22.12
N ALA A 22 17.51 2.01 -22.53
CA ALA A 22 16.66 1.47 -23.59
C ALA A 22 17.42 1.19 -24.89
N HIS A 23 18.31 2.11 -25.29
CA HIS A 23 19.08 2.00 -26.54
C HIS A 23 20.11 0.86 -26.55
N GLU A 24 20.45 0.30 -25.38
CA GLU A 24 21.37 -0.84 -25.25
C GLU A 24 20.68 -2.18 -25.55
N HIS A 25 19.35 -2.23 -25.39
CA HIS A 25 18.57 -3.46 -25.50
C HIS A 25 17.49 -3.39 -26.60
N LEU A 26 17.08 -2.19 -26.98
CA LEU A 26 16.08 -1.92 -28.01
C LEU A 26 16.73 -1.21 -29.18
N LYS A 27 16.22 -1.46 -30.40
CA LYS A 27 16.68 -0.78 -31.62
C LYS A 27 16.14 0.64 -31.69
N CYS A 28 16.69 1.55 -30.89
CA CYS A 28 16.31 2.95 -30.85
C CYS A 28 17.51 3.89 -30.61
N LYS A 29 17.31 5.18 -30.84
CA LYS A 29 18.26 6.21 -30.41
C LYS A 29 18.13 6.44 -28.90
N PRO A 30 19.19 6.91 -28.20
CA PRO A 30 19.10 7.29 -26.80
C PRO A 30 17.93 8.26 -26.54
N PHE A 31 17.23 8.03 -25.44
CA PHE A 31 16.26 8.99 -24.91
C PHE A 31 16.98 10.14 -24.20
N GLU A 32 16.32 11.28 -24.12
CA GLU A 32 16.76 12.44 -23.33
C GLU A 32 15.74 12.64 -22.19
N PRO A 33 15.78 11.79 -21.14
CA PRO A 33 14.85 11.93 -20.03
C PRO A 33 15.23 13.11 -19.14
N ARG A 34 14.27 13.62 -18.37
CA ARG A 34 14.53 14.51 -17.23
C ARG A 34 13.55 14.20 -16.10
N LEU A 35 14.08 13.89 -14.93
CA LEU A 35 13.26 13.58 -13.75
C LEU A 35 13.13 14.82 -12.86
N PHE A 36 11.89 15.19 -12.54
CA PHE A 36 11.57 16.31 -11.66
C PHE A 36 11.03 15.78 -10.33
N GLU A 37 11.76 16.02 -9.24
CA GLU A 37 11.37 15.65 -7.87
C GLU A 37 11.20 16.89 -7.02
N ALA A 38 10.02 17.04 -6.41
CA ALA A 38 9.67 18.22 -5.62
C ALA A 38 10.46 18.30 -4.29
N SER A 39 10.89 17.17 -3.76
CA SER A 39 11.60 17.03 -2.48
C SER A 39 13.10 17.17 -2.65
N SER A 40 13.80 17.35 -1.53
CA SER A 40 15.27 17.40 -1.48
C SER A 40 15.94 16.03 -1.59
N LYS A 41 15.16 14.95 -1.62
CA LYS A 41 15.63 13.57 -1.71
C LYS A 41 14.69 12.73 -2.59
N VAL A 42 15.24 11.65 -3.14
CA VAL A 42 14.46 10.59 -3.78
C VAL A 42 13.70 9.75 -2.73
N GLY A 43 12.89 8.81 -3.19
CA GLY A 43 12.16 7.85 -2.34
C GLY A 43 10.67 8.16 -2.17
N GLY A 44 10.22 9.37 -2.51
CA GLY A 44 8.81 9.74 -2.54
C GLY A 44 8.13 9.52 -1.17
N VAL A 45 7.09 8.68 -1.14
CA VAL A 45 6.32 8.37 0.10
C VAL A 45 7.17 7.74 1.20
N PHE A 46 8.21 7.00 0.82
CA PHE A 46 9.14 6.35 1.76
C PHE A 46 10.13 7.32 2.40
N HIS A 47 10.11 8.60 1.99
CA HIS A 47 10.84 9.68 2.64
C HIS A 47 9.85 10.66 3.32
N SER A 48 8.82 11.10 2.60
CA SER A 48 7.93 12.20 3.02
C SER A 48 6.82 11.79 4.00
N HIS A 49 6.34 10.55 3.94
CA HIS A 49 5.14 10.08 4.63
C HIS A 49 5.43 8.98 5.67
N VAL A 50 6.64 9.01 6.22
CA VAL A 50 7.14 8.05 7.21
C VAL A 50 6.83 8.52 8.62
N TYR A 51 6.59 7.56 9.50
CA TYR A 51 6.49 7.71 10.95
C TYR A 51 7.47 6.76 11.65
N GLU A 52 7.67 6.97 12.93
CA GLU A 52 8.52 6.17 13.81
C GLU A 52 8.25 4.66 13.64
N ASP A 53 9.32 3.87 13.50
CA ASP A 53 9.30 2.41 13.25
C ASP A 53 8.53 1.97 12.00
N ALA A 54 8.37 2.84 11.00
CA ALA A 54 7.79 2.45 9.73
C ALA A 54 8.71 1.48 8.97
N GLU A 55 8.11 0.37 8.55
CA GLU A 55 8.77 -0.75 7.89
C GLU A 55 7.92 -1.17 6.69
N LEU A 56 8.57 -1.67 5.63
CA LEU A 56 7.88 -2.24 4.49
C LEU A 56 7.03 -3.45 4.91
N VAL A 57 5.89 -3.60 4.24
CA VAL A 57 4.99 -4.75 4.45
C VAL A 57 5.30 -5.92 3.52
N SER A 58 6.00 -5.66 2.42
CA SER A 58 6.53 -6.65 1.50
C SER A 58 8.01 -6.87 1.76
N SER A 59 8.48 -8.11 1.58
CA SER A 59 9.88 -8.45 1.80
C SER A 59 10.80 -7.84 0.74
N LYS A 60 12.10 -7.81 1.04
CA LYS A 60 13.18 -7.36 0.15
C LYS A 60 13.25 -8.18 -1.14
N TYR A 61 12.84 -9.44 -1.09
CA TYR A 61 12.79 -10.35 -2.23
C TYR A 61 11.70 -9.97 -3.23
N LEU A 62 10.56 -9.46 -2.75
CA LEU A 62 9.44 -9.04 -3.58
C LEU A 62 9.54 -7.56 -4.00
N THR A 63 10.07 -6.69 -3.13
CA THR A 63 10.02 -5.23 -3.35
C THR A 63 11.19 -4.70 -4.17
N SER A 64 12.30 -5.44 -4.27
CA SER A 64 13.47 -5.00 -5.02
C SER A 64 13.28 -5.06 -6.54
N PHE A 65 14.05 -4.25 -7.26
CA PHE A 65 14.08 -4.26 -8.72
C PHE A 65 14.73 -5.54 -9.23
N SER A 66 14.42 -5.92 -10.47
CA SER A 66 14.83 -7.21 -11.02
C SER A 66 16.36 -7.38 -11.09
N ASP A 67 17.08 -6.28 -11.29
CA ASP A 67 18.52 -6.21 -11.58
C ASP A 67 19.34 -5.52 -10.48
N PHE A 68 18.73 -5.18 -9.34
CA PHE A 68 19.44 -4.59 -8.20
C PHE A 68 18.85 -5.06 -6.88
N ARG A 69 19.65 -5.74 -6.06
CA ARG A 69 19.21 -6.35 -4.81
C ARG A 69 19.71 -5.56 -3.59
N PRO A 70 18.90 -5.47 -2.51
CA PRO A 70 19.36 -4.97 -1.21
C PRO A 70 20.54 -5.78 -0.66
N ARG A 71 21.20 -5.25 0.36
CA ARG A 71 22.39 -5.88 0.95
C ARG A 71 22.00 -7.25 1.53
N GLN A 72 22.96 -8.18 1.52
CA GLN A 72 22.69 -9.57 1.93
C GLN A 72 22.22 -9.65 3.39
N ASP A 73 22.81 -8.83 4.25
CA ASP A 73 22.56 -8.69 5.69
C ASP A 73 21.38 -7.78 6.05
N ASP A 74 20.78 -7.08 5.08
CA ASP A 74 19.56 -6.31 5.31
C ASP A 74 18.43 -7.23 5.84
N ALA A 75 17.59 -6.73 6.75
CA ALA A 75 16.41 -7.46 7.21
C ALA A 75 15.45 -7.79 6.05
N ASP A 76 14.67 -8.87 6.17
CA ASP A 76 13.71 -9.24 5.12
C ASP A 76 12.69 -8.13 4.85
N PHE A 77 12.29 -7.37 5.88
CA PHE A 77 11.41 -6.23 5.75
C PHE A 77 12.24 -4.98 6.10
N LEU A 78 12.49 -4.15 5.09
CA LEU A 78 13.34 -2.98 5.28
C LEU A 78 12.60 -1.91 6.08
N SER A 79 13.31 -1.19 6.95
CA SER A 79 12.80 0.09 7.44
C SER A 79 12.60 1.05 6.26
N ALA A 80 11.70 2.02 6.41
CA ALA A 80 11.49 3.03 5.37
C ALA A 80 12.79 3.80 5.04
N GLU A 81 13.60 4.11 6.07
CA GLU A 81 14.91 4.74 5.93
C GLU A 81 15.87 3.87 5.09
N ARG A 82 16.03 2.59 5.45
CA ARG A 82 16.92 1.69 4.70
C ARG A 82 16.44 1.48 3.26
N TYR A 83 15.14 1.51 3.02
CA TYR A 83 14.61 1.42 1.66
C TYR A 83 14.94 2.68 0.84
N VAL A 84 14.93 3.88 1.44
CA VAL A 84 15.40 5.09 0.75
C VAL A 84 16.88 4.99 0.43
N GLU A 85 17.72 4.51 1.35
CA GLU A 85 19.14 4.26 1.06
C GLU A 85 19.33 3.28 -0.10
N TYR A 86 18.55 2.19 -0.16
CA TYR A 86 18.55 1.26 -1.29
C TYR A 86 18.20 1.96 -2.63
N LEU A 87 17.26 2.91 -2.63
CA LEU A 87 16.92 3.69 -3.83
C LEU A 87 18.02 4.69 -4.22
N GLU A 88 18.72 5.27 -3.24
CA GLU A 88 19.88 6.13 -3.47
C GLU A 88 21.08 5.31 -4.02
N GLU A 89 21.29 4.10 -3.51
CA GLU A 89 22.25 3.12 -4.02
C GLU A 89 21.92 2.72 -5.46
N TYR A 90 20.65 2.46 -5.76
CA TYR A 90 20.17 2.16 -7.12
C TYR A 90 20.46 3.33 -8.09
N ALA A 91 20.12 4.56 -7.68
CA ALA A 91 20.38 5.74 -8.49
C ALA A 91 21.89 5.95 -8.73
N THR A 92 22.72 5.66 -7.73
CA THR A 92 24.18 5.74 -7.84
C THR A 92 24.74 4.66 -8.76
N HIS A 93 24.30 3.41 -8.58
CA HIS A 93 24.78 2.26 -9.35
C HIS A 93 24.54 2.41 -10.85
N PHE A 94 23.36 2.92 -11.24
CA PHE A 94 22.98 3.15 -12.63
C PHE A 94 23.29 4.57 -13.16
N GLY A 95 24.00 5.40 -12.39
CA GLY A 95 24.41 6.74 -12.85
C GLY A 95 23.24 7.69 -13.14
N LEU A 96 22.16 7.64 -12.35
CA LEU A 96 20.93 8.38 -12.63
C LEU A 96 20.98 9.85 -12.19
N TRP A 97 21.87 10.22 -11.27
CA TRP A 97 21.84 11.51 -10.58
C TRP A 97 21.92 12.72 -11.51
N ASP A 98 22.68 12.65 -12.60
CA ASP A 98 22.81 13.75 -13.58
C ASP A 98 21.48 14.08 -14.28
N TRP A 99 20.51 13.17 -14.21
CA TRP A 99 19.21 13.28 -14.85
C TRP A 99 18.07 13.57 -13.85
N ILE A 100 18.40 13.68 -12.56
CA ILE A 100 17.46 13.92 -11.47
C ILE A 100 17.58 15.37 -10.99
N ASN A 101 16.51 16.15 -11.18
CA ASN A 101 16.37 17.49 -10.64
C ASN A 101 15.57 17.44 -9.32
N LEU A 102 16.29 17.41 -8.20
CA LEU A 102 15.73 17.53 -6.85
C LEU A 102 15.28 18.96 -6.57
N ASN A 103 14.43 19.14 -5.54
CA ASN A 103 13.84 20.44 -5.17
C ASN A 103 13.22 21.17 -6.37
N THR A 104 12.70 20.41 -7.34
CA THR A 104 12.21 20.92 -8.62
C THR A 104 10.76 20.48 -8.78
N LYS A 105 9.84 21.35 -8.37
CA LYS A 105 8.41 21.05 -8.33
C LYS A 105 7.76 21.35 -9.67
N VAL A 106 7.17 20.35 -10.31
CA VAL A 106 6.29 20.59 -11.47
C VAL A 106 4.99 21.25 -11.00
N ILE A 107 4.68 22.40 -11.59
CA ILE A 107 3.52 23.22 -11.24
C ILE A 107 2.44 23.16 -12.31
N ASN A 108 2.80 22.96 -13.58
CA ASN A 108 1.87 22.82 -14.68
C ASN A 108 2.48 22.00 -15.82
N ILE A 109 1.63 21.35 -16.60
CA ILE A 109 1.94 20.65 -17.82
C ILE A 109 0.88 21.03 -18.83
N ARG A 110 1.32 21.58 -19.97
CA ARG A 110 0.43 22.02 -21.05
C ARG A 110 0.81 21.35 -22.36
N ARG A 111 -0.16 21.18 -23.25
CA ARG A 111 0.10 20.66 -24.61
C ARG A 111 0.68 21.77 -25.49
N GLN A 112 1.48 21.37 -26.47
CA GLN A 112 1.92 22.21 -27.58
C GLN A 112 1.59 21.49 -28.91
N ASP A 113 1.83 22.12 -30.06
CA ASP A 113 1.51 21.55 -31.39
C ASP A 113 2.08 20.13 -31.58
N GLN A 114 3.25 19.86 -31.01
CA GLN A 114 3.86 18.53 -30.93
C GLN A 114 4.42 18.26 -29.53
N GLY A 115 3.83 17.34 -28.79
CA GLY A 115 4.27 16.98 -27.44
C GLY A 115 3.73 17.92 -26.36
N HIS A 116 4.59 18.22 -25.38
CA HIS A 116 4.20 18.82 -24.11
C HIS A 116 5.21 19.85 -23.63
N VAL A 117 4.78 20.76 -22.76
CA VAL A 117 5.64 21.69 -22.02
C VAL A 117 5.43 21.46 -20.54
N VAL A 118 6.50 21.10 -19.83
CA VAL A 118 6.53 20.99 -18.38
C VAL A 118 6.98 22.30 -17.79
N VAL A 119 6.13 22.92 -16.98
CA VAL A 119 6.43 24.13 -16.21
C VAL A 119 6.78 23.72 -14.79
N TYR A 120 7.97 24.07 -14.34
CA TYR A 120 8.48 23.68 -13.03
C TYR A 120 9.15 24.86 -12.31
N GLN A 121 9.15 24.78 -10.99
CA GLN A 121 9.83 25.71 -10.11
C GLN A 121 11.12 25.10 -9.59
N LYS A 122 12.23 25.81 -9.77
CA LYS A 122 13.57 25.49 -9.26
C LYS A 122 13.74 25.83 -7.76
N PRO A 123 14.85 25.40 -7.13
CA PRO A 123 15.13 25.69 -5.72
C PRO A 123 15.23 27.18 -5.38
N ASP A 124 15.65 28.01 -6.34
CA ASP A 124 15.75 29.48 -6.22
C ASP A 124 14.40 30.19 -6.41
N GLY A 125 13.33 29.44 -6.71
CA GLY A 125 12.00 29.94 -6.99
C GLY A 125 11.76 30.32 -8.45
N GLU A 126 12.77 30.26 -9.32
CA GLU A 126 12.64 30.52 -10.75
C GLU A 126 11.69 29.50 -11.39
N ILE A 127 10.82 29.99 -12.27
CA ILE A 127 9.91 29.15 -13.06
C ILE A 127 10.51 28.98 -14.45
N GLU A 128 10.73 27.74 -14.85
CA GLU A 128 11.21 27.39 -16.17
C GLU A 128 10.23 26.46 -16.91
N GLU A 129 10.39 26.43 -18.22
CA GLU A 129 9.66 25.54 -19.11
C GLU A 129 10.61 24.56 -19.80
N TRP A 130 10.18 23.31 -19.93
CA TRP A 130 10.92 22.28 -20.67
C TRP A 130 9.97 21.52 -21.60
N SER A 131 10.18 21.66 -22.90
CA SER A 131 9.43 20.92 -23.91
C SER A 131 9.86 19.44 -23.95
N CYS A 132 8.91 18.54 -24.16
CA CYS A 132 9.17 17.11 -24.30
C CYS A 132 8.18 16.44 -25.24
N ASP A 133 8.55 15.27 -25.75
CA ASP A 133 7.72 14.49 -26.67
C ASP A 133 6.69 13.62 -25.90
N ALA A 134 7.05 13.17 -24.69
CA ALA A 134 6.23 12.32 -23.85
C ALA A 134 6.43 12.61 -22.36
N ILE A 135 5.50 12.16 -21.53
CA ILE A 135 5.50 12.32 -20.08
C ILE A 135 5.23 10.98 -19.41
N ALA A 136 6.06 10.61 -18.43
CA ALA A 136 5.83 9.54 -17.50
C ALA A 136 5.49 10.12 -16.11
N ILE A 137 4.22 10.05 -15.73
CA ILE A 137 3.74 10.42 -14.40
C ILE A 137 4.11 9.30 -13.44
N CYS A 138 4.94 9.64 -12.44
CA CYS A 138 5.47 8.74 -11.40
C CYS A 138 5.25 9.33 -9.99
N SER A 139 4.32 10.27 -9.84
CA SER A 139 4.08 11.05 -8.61
C SER A 139 3.41 10.24 -7.50
N GLY A 140 2.89 9.04 -7.83
CA GLY A 140 2.07 8.23 -6.93
C GLY A 140 0.72 8.89 -6.59
N VAL A 141 -0.05 8.21 -5.73
CA VAL A 141 -1.42 8.59 -5.33
C VAL A 141 -1.53 9.12 -3.90
N HIS A 142 -0.41 9.23 -3.17
CA HIS A 142 -0.38 9.47 -1.73
C HIS A 142 -0.02 10.92 -1.35
N SER A 143 -0.51 11.91 -2.10
CA SER A 143 -0.19 13.32 -1.85
C SER A 143 -1.30 14.08 -1.13
N LYS A 144 -2.57 13.87 -1.51
CA LYS A 144 -3.71 14.57 -0.91
C LYS A 144 -4.41 13.68 0.12
N PRO A 145 -4.35 14.00 1.42
CA PRO A 145 -5.07 13.28 2.46
C PRO A 145 -6.57 13.14 2.16
N ASN A 146 -7.12 11.94 2.36
CA ASN A 146 -8.55 11.72 2.32
C ASN A 146 -9.12 11.96 3.71
N LEU A 147 -9.89 13.03 3.89
CA LEU A 147 -10.48 13.42 5.18
C LEU A 147 -12.01 13.38 5.09
N PRO A 148 -12.64 12.22 5.36
CA PRO A 148 -14.09 12.15 5.42
C PRO A 148 -14.66 13.04 6.53
N THR A 149 -15.69 13.81 6.20
CA THR A 149 -16.40 14.64 7.16
C THR A 149 -17.05 13.78 8.24
N ILE A 150 -16.82 14.14 9.50
CA ILE A 150 -17.51 13.58 10.67
C ILE A 150 -18.15 14.77 11.39
N PRO A 151 -19.48 14.83 11.51
CA PRO A 151 -20.13 15.93 12.23
C PRO A 151 -19.60 16.06 13.66
N GLY A 152 -19.24 17.28 14.07
CA GLY A 152 -18.73 17.59 15.41
C GLY A 152 -17.26 17.22 15.65
N ILE A 153 -16.50 16.84 14.62
CA ILE A 153 -15.08 16.48 14.74
C ILE A 153 -14.23 17.58 15.38
N GLU A 154 -14.63 18.84 15.20
CA GLU A 154 -14.04 20.04 15.82
C GLU A 154 -14.11 20.05 17.36
N ASN A 155 -14.98 19.22 17.95
CA ASN A 155 -15.07 19.06 19.41
C ASN A 155 -13.96 18.14 19.97
N VAL A 156 -13.16 17.51 19.11
CA VAL A 156 -11.99 16.73 19.50
C VAL A 156 -10.77 17.64 19.64
N PRO A 157 -10.03 17.62 20.76
CA PRO A 157 -8.90 18.53 20.99
C PRO A 157 -7.78 18.45 19.94
N THR A 158 -7.53 17.27 19.38
CA THR A 158 -6.49 17.08 18.36
C THR A 158 -6.99 16.14 17.28
N VAL A 159 -6.93 16.61 16.04
CA VAL A 159 -7.34 15.87 14.86
C VAL A 159 -6.23 15.99 13.83
N MET A 160 -5.76 14.85 13.32
CA MET A 160 -4.68 14.83 12.32
C MET A 160 -4.88 13.70 11.31
N HIS A 161 -4.32 13.86 10.12
CA HIS A 161 -4.15 12.74 9.18
C HIS A 161 -2.87 11.96 9.50
N SER A 162 -2.80 10.70 9.09
CA SER A 162 -1.62 9.85 9.26
C SER A 162 -0.34 10.43 8.63
N SER A 163 -0.46 11.31 7.64
CA SER A 163 0.66 12.04 7.02
C SER A 163 1.37 13.00 7.98
N GLU A 164 0.64 13.53 8.97
CA GLU A 164 1.12 14.50 9.96
C GLU A 164 1.69 13.82 11.22
N PHE A 165 1.36 12.53 11.41
CA PHE A 165 1.93 11.73 12.48
C PHE A 165 3.36 11.32 12.14
N LYS A 166 4.29 11.58 13.04
CA LYS A 166 5.73 11.28 12.91
C LYS A 166 6.26 10.46 14.07
N THR A 167 5.86 10.75 15.31
CA THR A 167 6.45 10.09 16.50
C THR A 167 5.43 9.85 17.61
N ARG A 168 5.71 8.88 18.48
CA ARG A 168 4.92 8.57 19.69
C ARG A 168 4.73 9.78 20.60
N ALA A 169 5.69 10.71 20.62
CA ALA A 169 5.63 11.91 21.44
C ALA A 169 4.38 12.77 21.15
N GLN A 170 3.88 12.76 19.91
CA GLN A 170 2.66 13.49 19.54
C GLN A 170 1.38 12.94 20.20
N LEU A 171 1.42 11.71 20.74
CA LEU A 171 0.27 11.10 21.42
C LEU A 171 0.09 11.61 22.85
N GLY A 172 1.14 12.16 23.46
CA GLY A 172 1.13 12.54 24.87
C GLY A 172 0.94 11.35 25.82
N LYS A 173 0.59 11.66 27.07
CA LYS A 173 0.33 10.69 28.14
C LYS A 173 -1.15 10.64 28.52
N ASP A 174 -1.61 9.47 28.94
CA ASP A 174 -2.96 9.22 29.44
C ASP A 174 -4.08 9.67 28.47
N LYS A 175 -3.80 9.69 27.17
CA LYS A 175 -4.73 10.11 26.13
C LYS A 175 -5.60 8.96 25.59
N THR A 176 -6.83 9.27 25.24
CA THR A 176 -7.70 8.37 24.45
C THR A 176 -7.49 8.66 22.97
N VAL A 177 -6.95 7.68 22.24
CA VAL A 177 -6.63 7.80 20.81
C VAL A 177 -7.63 7.00 19.99
N MET A 178 -8.31 7.66 19.04
CA MET A 178 -9.20 7.01 18.09
C MET A 178 -8.59 7.04 16.69
N VAL A 179 -8.27 5.88 16.14
CA VAL A 179 -7.69 5.70 14.82
C VAL A 179 -8.80 5.34 13.83
N LEU A 180 -8.92 6.11 12.75
CA LEU A 180 -9.97 5.95 11.76
C LEU A 180 -9.43 5.28 10.49
N GLY A 181 -9.77 4.01 10.29
CA GLY A 181 -9.36 3.23 9.11
C GLY A 181 -8.55 1.99 9.51
N SER A 182 -8.85 0.85 8.90
CA SER A 182 -8.26 -0.47 9.19
C SER A 182 -7.28 -0.96 8.11
N GLY A 183 -6.67 -0.04 7.36
CA GLY A 183 -5.57 -0.35 6.43
C GLY A 183 -4.23 -0.53 7.15
N GLU A 184 -3.14 -0.72 6.39
CA GLU A 184 -1.78 -0.89 6.95
C GLU A 184 -1.43 0.22 7.95
N THR A 185 -1.56 1.48 7.51
CA THR A 185 -1.28 2.65 8.34
C THR A 185 -2.15 2.70 9.60
N GLY A 186 -3.41 2.29 9.50
CA GLY A 186 -4.30 2.25 10.67
C GLY A 186 -3.85 1.22 11.70
N ALA A 187 -3.47 0.03 11.24
CA ALA A 187 -2.93 -1.02 12.11
C ALA A 187 -1.62 -0.61 12.78
N ASP A 188 -0.68 -0.03 12.03
CA ASP A 188 0.59 0.47 12.58
C ASP A 188 0.36 1.60 13.59
N LEU A 189 -0.48 2.60 13.27
CA LEU A 189 -0.77 3.69 14.20
C LEU A 189 -1.52 3.22 15.44
N SER A 190 -2.39 2.21 15.33
CA SER A 190 -2.99 1.56 16.49
C SER A 190 -1.95 0.83 17.35
N TYR A 191 -0.98 0.15 16.73
CA TYR A 191 0.13 -0.47 17.44
C TYR A 191 1.02 0.55 18.15
N VAL A 192 1.40 1.62 17.45
CA VAL A 192 2.18 2.73 18.02
C VAL A 192 1.42 3.37 19.20
N SER A 193 0.09 3.52 19.07
CA SER A 193 -0.74 4.10 20.11
C SER A 193 -0.88 3.22 21.36
N ILE A 194 -1.05 1.90 21.20
CA ILE A 194 -1.24 0.98 22.33
C ILE A 194 0.07 0.68 23.08
N THR A 195 1.20 0.81 22.38
CA THR A 195 2.54 0.65 22.97
C THR A 195 3.08 1.94 23.61
N ALA A 196 2.46 3.08 23.32
CA ALA A 196 2.71 4.34 24.01
C ALA A 196 1.96 4.43 25.36
N ASP A 197 2.31 5.44 26.16
CA ASP A 197 1.74 5.78 27.47
C ASP A 197 0.32 6.41 27.35
N THR A 198 -0.50 5.87 26.44
CA THR A 198 -1.89 6.28 26.22
C THR A 198 -2.80 5.62 27.24
N LYS A 199 -4.00 6.17 27.44
CA LYS A 199 -5.03 5.57 28.29
C LYS A 199 -5.80 4.48 27.56
N ARG A 200 -6.34 4.79 26.39
CA ARG A 200 -7.23 3.91 25.62
C ARG A 200 -7.01 4.10 24.12
N VAL A 201 -7.12 3.03 23.35
CA VAL A 201 -6.99 3.06 21.90
C VAL A 201 -8.21 2.41 21.27
N VAL A 202 -8.82 3.09 20.30
CA VAL A 202 -9.98 2.61 19.54
C VAL A 202 -9.62 2.58 18.06
N LEU A 203 -9.73 1.42 17.42
CA LEU A 203 -9.58 1.25 15.98
C LEU A 203 -10.96 1.19 15.31
N CYS A 204 -11.24 2.17 14.45
CA CYS A 204 -12.51 2.28 13.74
C CYS A 204 -12.40 1.76 12.31
N HIS A 205 -13.41 1.02 11.85
CA HIS A 205 -13.52 0.54 10.47
C HIS A 205 -14.91 0.73 9.87
N ARG A 206 -14.99 0.86 8.54
CA ARG A 206 -16.27 0.89 7.80
C ARG A 206 -16.71 -0.49 7.34
N SER A 207 -15.77 -1.22 6.75
CA SER A 207 -16.07 -2.42 5.95
C SER A 207 -15.27 -3.65 6.33
N GLY A 208 -14.49 -3.55 7.41
CA GLY A 208 -13.63 -4.61 7.89
C GLY A 208 -12.28 -4.64 7.19
N TRP A 209 -11.47 -5.64 7.51
CA TRP A 209 -10.17 -5.90 6.87
C TRP A 209 -9.90 -7.41 6.84
N VAL A 210 -8.79 -7.81 6.22
CA VAL A 210 -8.28 -9.18 6.33
C VAL A 210 -6.87 -9.09 6.89
N GLY A 211 -6.69 -9.55 8.12
CA GLY A 211 -5.38 -9.60 8.76
C GLY A 211 -4.52 -10.72 8.17
N ALA A 212 -3.31 -10.38 7.73
CA ALA A 212 -2.33 -11.32 7.21
C ALA A 212 -0.99 -11.18 7.95
N PRO A 213 -0.24 -12.27 8.17
CA PRO A 213 1.07 -12.17 8.75
C PRO A 213 2.11 -11.79 7.69
N LYS A 214 3.17 -11.10 8.09
CA LYS A 214 4.34 -10.87 7.23
C LYS A 214 5.09 -12.17 6.91
N ARG A 215 5.11 -13.09 7.87
CA ARG A 215 5.83 -14.38 7.80
C ARG A 215 4.92 -15.56 8.07
N ASN A 216 5.27 -16.72 7.55
CA ASN A 216 4.45 -17.91 7.75
C ASN A 216 4.40 -18.31 9.23
N PRO A 217 3.28 -18.83 9.74
CA PRO A 217 3.27 -19.41 11.07
C PRO A 217 4.20 -20.62 11.13
N HIS A 218 4.88 -20.81 12.27
CA HIS A 218 5.66 -22.01 12.52
C HIS A 218 4.76 -23.24 12.43
N GLN A 219 5.24 -24.27 11.72
CA GLN A 219 4.61 -25.57 11.71
C GLN A 219 5.14 -26.36 12.90
N GLN A 220 4.24 -26.93 13.68
CA GLN A 220 4.59 -27.82 14.78
C GLN A 220 4.21 -29.24 14.38
N PHE A 221 5.15 -30.16 14.50
CA PHE A 221 4.88 -31.57 14.34
C PHE A 221 5.19 -32.27 15.64
N LEU A 222 4.18 -32.89 16.26
CA LEU A 222 4.26 -33.61 17.53
C LEU A 222 5.14 -32.90 18.60
N PRO A 223 4.78 -31.69 19.07
CA PRO A 223 5.66 -30.86 19.90
C PRO A 223 6.02 -31.47 21.27
N TRP A 224 5.26 -32.44 21.77
CA TRP A 224 5.63 -33.19 22.99
C TRP A 224 6.76 -34.21 22.75
N LEU A 225 7.03 -34.57 21.48
CA LEU A 225 8.16 -35.43 21.08
C LEU A 225 9.34 -34.62 20.57
N PHE A 226 9.09 -33.56 19.79
CA PHE A 226 10.13 -32.82 19.07
C PHE A 226 10.41 -31.41 19.62
N GLY A 227 9.75 -31.03 20.72
CA GLY A 227 9.86 -29.70 21.32
C GLY A 227 8.87 -28.70 20.73
N TYR A 228 8.54 -27.67 21.52
CA TYR A 228 7.76 -26.53 21.04
C TYR A 228 8.69 -25.56 20.33
N ALA A 229 8.32 -25.18 19.10
CA ALA A 229 9.05 -24.15 18.36
C ALA A 229 8.98 -22.81 19.13
N PRO A 230 10.08 -22.06 19.25
CA PRO A 230 10.08 -20.76 19.90
C PRO A 230 9.15 -19.78 19.15
N PRO A 231 8.58 -18.78 19.84
CA PRO A 231 7.70 -17.78 19.21
C PRO A 231 8.41 -16.89 18.18
N GLU A 232 9.75 -16.89 18.18
CA GLU A 232 10.57 -15.97 17.40
C GLU A 232 10.48 -16.23 15.88
N LEU A 233 10.30 -15.13 15.16
CA LEU A 233 9.69 -15.00 13.85
C LEU A 233 10.67 -15.24 12.69
N ASP A 234 11.53 -16.26 12.73
CA ASP A 234 12.51 -16.56 11.66
C ASP A 234 11.97 -17.53 10.59
N THR A 235 10.68 -17.43 10.27
CA THR A 235 10.09 -18.17 9.16
C THR A 235 10.17 -17.36 7.86
N LEU A 236 10.08 -18.07 6.73
CA LEU A 236 10.08 -17.44 5.42
C LEU A 236 8.95 -16.38 5.31
N PRO A 237 9.23 -15.21 4.71
CA PRO A 237 8.21 -14.25 4.34
C PRO A 237 7.07 -14.90 3.55
N VAL A 238 5.84 -14.49 3.85
CA VAL A 238 4.64 -15.00 3.17
C VAL A 238 4.69 -14.72 1.68
N ASP A 239 5.23 -13.58 1.27
CA ASP A 239 5.34 -13.21 -0.14
C ASP A 239 6.33 -14.05 -0.95
N VAL A 240 7.26 -14.74 -0.30
CA VAL A 240 8.18 -15.69 -0.95
C VAL A 240 7.62 -17.11 -0.94
N ALA A 241 6.91 -17.48 0.13
CA ALA A 241 6.42 -18.85 0.31
C ALA A 241 5.03 -19.10 -0.30
N GLN A 242 4.18 -18.08 -0.38
CA GLN A 242 2.86 -18.15 -1.02
C GLN A 242 2.92 -17.77 -2.48
N ILE A 243 3.98 -18.19 -3.18
CA ILE A 243 3.91 -18.22 -4.63
C ILE A 243 2.91 -19.33 -4.99
N THR A 244 1.74 -18.88 -5.36
CA THR A 244 0.55 -19.68 -5.55
C THR A 244 0.68 -20.54 -6.81
N LEU A 245 0.03 -21.72 -6.77
CA LEU A 245 0.09 -22.74 -7.81
C LEU A 245 -0.23 -22.22 -9.22
N PHE A 246 -1.04 -21.16 -9.33
CA PHE A 246 -1.50 -20.63 -10.62
C PHE A 246 -0.87 -19.28 -11.02
N ASP A 247 -0.15 -18.57 -10.13
CA ASP A 247 0.38 -17.24 -10.48
C ASP A 247 1.77 -17.31 -11.14
N THR A 248 2.51 -18.41 -10.96
CA THR A 248 3.87 -18.58 -11.52
C THR A 248 4.06 -19.79 -12.41
N MET A 249 3.02 -20.61 -12.56
CA MET A 249 3.04 -21.77 -13.45
C MET A 249 2.31 -21.42 -14.74
N TYR A 250 2.85 -21.89 -15.87
CA TYR A 250 2.09 -21.90 -17.11
C TYR A 250 0.85 -22.78 -16.91
N VAL A 251 -0.32 -22.16 -16.93
CA VAL A 251 -1.59 -22.87 -16.89
C VAL A 251 -2.09 -23.09 -18.32
N HIS A 252 -2.69 -24.24 -18.57
CA HIS A 252 -3.32 -24.53 -19.86
C HIS A 252 -4.35 -23.43 -20.20
N PRO A 253 -4.51 -22.99 -21.47
CA PRO A 253 -5.48 -21.94 -21.84
C PRO A 253 -6.89 -22.15 -21.29
N ILE A 254 -7.38 -23.40 -21.26
CA ILE A 254 -8.67 -23.75 -20.64
C ILE A 254 -8.77 -23.29 -19.17
N VAL A 255 -7.68 -23.41 -18.39
CA VAL A 255 -7.64 -22.97 -16.99
C VAL A 255 -7.48 -21.45 -16.93
N ARG A 256 -6.57 -20.88 -17.74
CA ARG A 256 -6.30 -19.42 -17.84
C ARG A 256 -7.57 -18.64 -18.19
N ASP A 257 -8.33 -19.12 -19.16
CA ASP A 257 -9.49 -18.47 -19.75
C ASP A 257 -10.79 -18.82 -19.00
N SER A 258 -10.68 -19.33 -17.75
CA SER A 258 -11.79 -19.73 -16.90
C SER A 258 -11.69 -19.13 -15.50
N MET A 259 -12.79 -19.19 -14.75
CA MET A 259 -12.81 -18.77 -13.34
C MET A 259 -12.16 -19.78 -12.37
N ILE A 260 -11.57 -20.89 -12.85
CA ILE A 260 -10.99 -21.93 -11.97
C ILE A 260 -9.91 -21.34 -11.05
N VAL A 261 -9.02 -20.50 -11.60
CA VAL A 261 -7.93 -19.85 -10.84
C VAL A 261 -8.51 -18.95 -9.74
N TRP A 262 -9.46 -18.08 -10.11
CA TRP A 262 -10.11 -17.17 -9.17
C TRP A 262 -10.93 -17.91 -8.11
N ASN A 263 -11.63 -18.97 -8.49
CA ASN A 263 -12.41 -19.82 -7.59
C ASN A 263 -11.50 -20.56 -6.61
N TYR A 264 -10.34 -21.06 -7.04
CA TYR A 264 -9.35 -21.66 -6.15
C TYR A 264 -8.92 -20.65 -5.08
N TYR A 265 -8.57 -19.41 -5.46
CA TYR A 265 -8.16 -18.41 -4.49
C TYR A 265 -9.27 -18.01 -3.54
N HIS A 266 -10.47 -17.76 -4.07
CA HIS A 266 -11.59 -17.27 -3.28
C HIS A 266 -12.14 -18.34 -2.34
N THR A 267 -12.30 -19.58 -2.80
CA THR A 267 -12.99 -20.64 -2.04
C THR A 267 -12.04 -21.46 -1.18
N LEU A 268 -10.81 -21.68 -1.64
CA LEU A 268 -9.84 -22.55 -0.99
C LEU A 268 -8.69 -21.73 -0.39
N ALA A 269 -7.87 -21.08 -1.20
CA ALA A 269 -6.59 -20.53 -0.73
C ALA A 269 -6.78 -19.51 0.41
N LEU A 270 -7.70 -18.57 0.25
CA LEU A 270 -7.94 -17.54 1.26
C LEU A 270 -8.65 -18.09 2.52
N PRO A 271 -9.86 -18.70 2.45
CA PRO A 271 -10.57 -19.11 3.66
C PRO A 271 -9.89 -20.29 4.38
N LEU A 272 -9.36 -21.26 3.62
CA LEU A 272 -8.63 -22.38 4.21
C LEU A 272 -7.26 -21.93 4.73
N GLY A 273 -6.52 -21.11 3.97
CA GLY A 273 -5.20 -20.63 4.38
C GLY A 273 -5.26 -19.78 5.65
N THR A 274 -6.20 -18.84 5.71
CA THR A 274 -6.42 -18.03 6.93
C THR A 274 -6.90 -18.87 8.10
N TRP A 275 -7.77 -19.86 7.86
CA TRP A 275 -8.23 -20.75 8.92
C TRP A 275 -7.12 -21.66 9.43
N LEU A 276 -6.29 -22.24 8.55
CA LEU A 276 -5.14 -23.05 8.92
C LEU A 276 -4.12 -22.23 9.72
N GLY A 277 -3.84 -21.00 9.28
CA GLY A 277 -2.85 -20.12 9.90
C GLY A 277 -3.29 -19.53 11.24
N GLY A 278 -4.55 -19.14 11.40
CA GLY A 278 -5.02 -18.36 12.55
C GLY A 278 -6.41 -18.70 13.08
N GLY A 279 -6.97 -19.84 12.69
CA GLY A 279 -8.23 -20.36 13.23
C GLY A 279 -9.51 -19.63 12.78
N SER A 280 -9.40 -18.67 11.88
CA SER A 280 -10.54 -17.92 11.32
C SER A 280 -10.48 -17.87 9.81
N LYS A 281 -11.65 -17.96 9.16
CA LYS A 281 -11.78 -17.91 7.69
C LYS A 281 -11.67 -16.49 7.12
N TYR A 282 -11.66 -15.47 7.97
CA TYR A 282 -11.75 -14.07 7.57
C TYR A 282 -10.43 -13.29 7.73
N GLY A 283 -9.38 -13.97 8.19
CA GLY A 283 -8.09 -13.38 8.51
C GLY A 283 -7.39 -14.22 9.57
N ILE A 284 -6.06 -14.11 9.66
CA ILE A 284 -5.27 -14.86 10.63
C ILE A 284 -5.43 -14.22 12.02
N ASP A 285 -5.81 -15.01 13.02
CA ASP A 285 -6.05 -14.54 14.39
C ASP A 285 -7.11 -13.43 14.46
N MET A 286 -8.14 -13.52 13.60
CA MET A 286 -9.13 -12.47 13.44
C MET A 286 -10.54 -12.99 13.78
N HIS A 287 -11.06 -12.57 14.94
CA HIS A 287 -12.41 -12.92 15.43
C HIS A 287 -13.38 -11.73 15.47
N VAL A 288 -12.96 -10.57 14.99
CA VAL A 288 -13.74 -9.34 14.94
C VAL A 288 -13.35 -8.52 13.71
N GLY A 289 -14.24 -7.66 13.23
CA GLY A 289 -13.92 -6.69 12.18
C GLY A 289 -13.79 -7.31 10.78
N GLN A 290 -14.36 -8.50 10.55
CA GLN A 290 -14.28 -9.15 9.24
C GLN A 290 -14.93 -8.33 8.11
N VAL A 291 -14.49 -8.58 6.89
CA VAL A 291 -15.18 -8.09 5.70
C VAL A 291 -16.45 -8.91 5.46
N TRP A 292 -17.56 -8.22 5.19
CA TRP A 292 -18.88 -8.83 5.05
C TRP A 292 -19.38 -8.83 3.60
N GLY A 293 -20.24 -9.82 3.29
CA GLY A 293 -20.97 -9.92 2.02
C GLY A 293 -20.05 -10.07 0.80
N GLU A 294 -20.47 -9.50 -0.33
CA GLU A 294 -19.75 -9.60 -1.61
C GLU A 294 -18.39 -8.91 -1.64
N ARG A 295 -18.03 -8.14 -0.60
CA ARG A 295 -16.68 -7.58 -0.46
C ARG A 295 -15.66 -8.62 0.00
N PHE A 296 -16.10 -9.70 0.64
CA PHE A 296 -15.21 -10.80 1.00
C PHE A 296 -14.94 -11.68 -0.22
N HIS A 297 -14.23 -11.12 -1.20
CA HIS A 297 -13.82 -11.81 -2.43
C HIS A 297 -12.38 -11.44 -2.76
N ILE A 298 -11.57 -12.41 -3.19
CA ILE A 298 -10.11 -12.21 -3.32
C ILE A 298 -9.74 -11.02 -4.22
N SER A 299 -10.53 -10.75 -5.27
CA SER A 299 -10.31 -9.61 -6.17
C SER A 299 -10.59 -8.23 -5.55
N ARG A 300 -11.26 -8.19 -4.39
CA ARG A 300 -11.70 -6.96 -3.68
C ARG A 300 -11.03 -6.82 -2.31
N LEU A 301 -10.22 -7.79 -1.91
CA LEU A 301 -9.63 -7.85 -0.59
C LEU A 301 -8.22 -7.26 -0.61
N PHE A 302 -7.96 -6.47 0.42
CA PHE A 302 -6.64 -5.98 0.72
C PHE A 302 -6.14 -6.67 2.00
N LEU A 303 -5.04 -7.40 1.88
CA LEU A 303 -4.40 -8.07 3.01
C LEU A 303 -3.61 -7.06 3.81
N ASN A 304 -4.03 -6.82 5.06
CA ASN A 304 -3.32 -5.96 5.99
C ASN A 304 -2.21 -6.76 6.67
N LYS A 305 -0.95 -6.52 6.30
CA LYS A 305 0.23 -7.24 6.81
C LYS A 305 0.80 -6.63 8.11
N ALA A 306 0.57 -5.34 8.35
CA ALA A 306 0.82 -4.66 9.62
C ALA A 306 0.00 -5.29 10.77
N TRP A 307 -1.07 -6.02 10.43
CA TRP A 307 -1.86 -6.83 11.34
C TRP A 307 -1.02 -7.64 12.33
N THR A 308 0.11 -8.21 11.91
CA THR A 308 0.99 -9.01 12.78
C THR A 308 1.35 -8.33 14.08
N ARG A 309 1.59 -7.01 14.05
CA ARG A 309 2.04 -6.24 15.23
C ARG A 309 0.87 -5.92 16.16
N VAL A 310 -0.29 -5.60 15.59
CA VAL A 310 -1.46 -5.13 16.33
C VAL A 310 -2.39 -6.27 16.77
N SER A 311 -2.35 -7.43 16.10
CA SER A 311 -3.28 -8.53 16.33
C SER A 311 -3.34 -9.00 17.79
N PRO A 312 -2.25 -9.11 18.57
CA PRO A 312 -2.35 -9.53 19.97
C PRO A 312 -3.24 -8.58 20.80
N TYR A 313 -3.22 -7.28 20.52
CA TYR A 313 -3.97 -6.28 21.29
C TYR A 313 -5.46 -6.24 20.91
N ILE A 314 -5.81 -6.69 19.70
CA ILE A 314 -7.21 -6.75 19.24
C ILE A 314 -7.81 -8.13 19.49
N TYR A 315 -7.06 -9.21 19.29
CA TYR A 315 -7.53 -10.60 19.26
C TYR A 315 -8.18 -11.07 20.57
N TYR A 316 -7.47 -10.89 21.70
CA TYR A 316 -7.78 -11.56 22.97
C TYR A 316 -9.20 -11.35 23.50
N PRO A 317 -9.79 -10.13 23.44
CA PRO A 317 -11.17 -9.90 23.85
C PRO A 317 -12.24 -10.66 23.07
N TRP A 318 -11.90 -11.28 21.94
CA TRP A 318 -12.85 -11.93 21.02
C TRP A 318 -12.59 -13.43 20.86
N VAL A 319 -11.64 -13.97 21.62
CA VAL A 319 -11.31 -15.40 21.60
C VAL A 319 -12.46 -16.20 22.20
N PRO A 320 -12.97 -17.24 21.51
CA PRO A 320 -14.00 -18.09 22.08
C PRO A 320 -13.46 -18.87 23.29
N GLU A 321 -14.29 -18.99 24.33
CA GLU A 321 -13.94 -19.77 25.53
C GLU A 321 -13.72 -21.27 25.22
N ARG A 322 -14.41 -21.79 24.19
CA ARG A 322 -14.33 -23.18 23.76
C ARG A 322 -14.08 -23.29 22.26
N TRP A 323 -13.02 -24.00 21.92
CA TRP A 323 -12.66 -24.29 20.53
C TRP A 323 -13.35 -25.54 20.00
N SER A 324 -13.74 -25.52 18.72
CA SER A 324 -14.22 -26.72 18.02
C SER A 324 -13.13 -27.79 17.96
N LEU A 325 -13.53 -29.07 17.83
CA LEU A 325 -12.58 -30.18 17.68
C LEU A 325 -11.61 -29.96 16.50
N ALA A 326 -12.12 -29.51 15.36
CA ALA A 326 -11.30 -29.18 14.19
C ALA A 326 -10.25 -28.10 14.49
N THR A 327 -10.62 -27.06 15.26
CA THR A 327 -9.67 -26.01 15.65
C THR A 327 -8.64 -26.51 16.65
N ARG A 328 -9.03 -27.41 17.56
CA ARG A 328 -8.10 -28.07 18.50
C ARG A 328 -7.07 -28.94 17.76
N ILE A 329 -7.53 -29.73 16.79
CA ILE A 329 -6.65 -30.54 15.91
C ILE A 329 -5.74 -29.61 15.09
N ARG A 330 -6.27 -28.53 14.52
CA ARG A 330 -5.46 -27.54 13.79
C ARG A 330 -4.36 -26.95 14.67
N ARG A 331 -4.72 -26.48 15.88
CA ARG A 331 -3.76 -25.87 16.84
C ARG A 331 -2.64 -26.82 17.24
N PHE A 332 -2.85 -28.12 17.17
CA PHE A 332 -1.80 -29.11 17.42
C PHE A 332 -0.72 -29.12 16.34
N PHE A 333 -1.07 -28.82 15.08
CA PHE A 333 -0.13 -28.74 13.96
C PHE A 333 0.37 -27.31 13.69
N ILE A 334 -0.45 -26.31 14.00
CA ILE A 334 -0.17 -24.88 13.75
C ILE A 334 -0.63 -24.10 14.98
N ALA A 335 0.27 -23.95 15.96
CA ALA A 335 0.03 -23.13 17.14
C ALA A 335 0.69 -21.76 16.96
N ARG A 336 -0.06 -20.71 17.27
CA ARG A 336 0.47 -19.35 17.38
C ARG A 336 0.03 -18.80 18.73
N ASP A 337 0.78 -19.16 19.77
CA ASP A 337 0.51 -18.66 21.11
C ASP A 337 1.14 -17.26 21.23
N LEU A 338 0.38 -16.25 20.81
CA LEU A 338 0.77 -14.85 20.98
C LEU A 338 0.80 -14.52 22.48
N PRO A 339 1.74 -13.73 23.01
CA PRO A 339 1.69 -13.33 24.41
C PRO A 339 0.41 -12.52 24.69
N ARG A 340 -0.26 -12.78 25.83
CA ARG A 340 -1.45 -12.03 26.23
C ARG A 340 -1.04 -10.63 26.70
N PRO A 341 -1.45 -9.56 26.02
CA PRO A 341 -1.07 -8.21 26.41
C PRO A 341 -1.83 -7.77 27.67
N SER A 342 -1.25 -6.83 28.40
CA SER A 342 -1.88 -6.20 29.57
C SER A 342 -2.99 -5.21 29.21
N ARG A 343 -2.95 -4.68 27.99
CA ARG A 343 -3.92 -3.71 27.42
C ARG A 343 -4.45 -4.24 26.10
N THR A 344 -5.65 -3.78 25.73
CA THR A 344 -6.31 -4.17 24.48
C THR A 344 -6.76 -2.95 23.71
N ILE A 345 -6.97 -3.12 22.41
CA ILE A 345 -7.52 -2.10 21.52
C ILE A 345 -9.00 -2.43 21.31
N ASP A 346 -9.86 -1.44 21.52
CA ASP A 346 -11.27 -1.58 21.18
C ASP A 346 -11.45 -1.45 19.66
N VAL A 347 -12.33 -2.27 19.10
CA VAL A 347 -12.73 -2.17 17.70
C VAL A 347 -14.11 -1.55 17.67
N ALA A 348 -14.32 -0.62 16.75
CA ALA A 348 -15.61 0.04 16.58
C ALA A 348 -15.94 0.26 15.09
N PRO A 349 -17.22 0.46 14.75
CA PRO A 349 -17.58 1.06 13.48
C PRO A 349 -16.97 2.45 13.31
N PHE A 350 -17.06 2.98 12.10
CA PHE A 350 -16.80 4.41 11.88
C PHE A 350 -17.84 5.25 12.67
N PRO A 351 -17.42 6.29 13.41
CA PRO A 351 -18.35 7.10 14.19
C PRO A 351 -19.34 7.82 13.28
N SER A 352 -20.58 7.97 13.75
CA SER A 352 -21.62 8.73 13.04
C SER A 352 -21.46 10.24 13.25
N HIS A 353 -21.09 10.64 14.46
CA HIS A 353 -20.80 12.03 14.85
C HIS A 353 -20.06 12.07 16.20
N ILE A 354 -19.55 13.24 16.53
CA ILE A 354 -19.04 13.60 17.85
C ILE A 354 -19.98 14.65 18.46
N SER A 355 -20.43 14.47 19.69
CA SER A 355 -21.27 15.43 20.42
C SER A 355 -20.50 16.67 20.86
N GLU A 356 -21.21 17.71 21.32
CA GLU A 356 -20.61 18.96 21.82
C GLU A 356 -19.68 18.75 23.02
N ASP A 357 -19.96 17.73 23.86
CA ASP A 357 -19.08 17.36 24.96
C ASP A 357 -17.91 16.45 24.53
N GLY A 358 -17.72 16.23 23.23
CA GLY A 358 -16.60 15.50 22.64
C GLY A 358 -16.74 13.99 22.64
N VAL A 359 -17.93 13.44 22.88
CA VAL A 359 -18.17 11.98 22.89
C VAL A 359 -18.42 11.47 21.48
N ALA A 360 -17.71 10.42 21.09
CA ALA A 360 -17.90 9.73 19.82
C ALA A 360 -19.09 8.77 19.89
N HIS A 361 -20.02 8.89 18.94
CA HIS A 361 -21.17 8.01 18.80
C HIS A 361 -21.00 7.07 17.62
N PHE A 362 -21.28 5.78 17.84
CA PHE A 362 -21.12 4.74 16.83
C PHE A 362 -22.47 4.14 16.44
N PRO A 363 -22.73 3.89 15.14
CA PRO A 363 -23.94 3.20 14.73
C PRO A 363 -23.93 1.74 15.22
N VAL A 364 -25.11 1.24 15.60
CA VAL A 364 -25.33 -0.19 15.85
C VAL A 364 -25.55 -0.87 14.49
N LEU A 365 -24.68 -1.82 14.14
CA LEU A 365 -24.70 -2.48 12.84
C LEU A 365 -25.04 -3.97 13.01
N PRO A 366 -25.98 -4.51 12.23
CA PRO A 366 -26.39 -5.90 12.38
C PRO A 366 -25.23 -6.86 12.08
N ASN A 367 -25.15 -7.95 12.85
CA ASN A 367 -24.12 -8.98 12.74
C ASN A 367 -22.69 -8.49 12.98
N ARG A 368 -22.50 -7.35 13.66
CA ARG A 368 -21.18 -6.80 13.98
C ARG A 368 -20.99 -6.72 15.49
N PRO A 369 -20.36 -7.73 16.12
CA PRO A 369 -20.22 -7.79 17.58
C PRO A 369 -19.42 -6.61 18.14
N GLU A 370 -18.48 -6.04 17.37
CA GLU A 370 -17.80 -4.80 17.73
C GLU A 370 -18.71 -3.59 17.84
N SER A 371 -19.77 -3.54 17.01
CA SER A 371 -20.71 -2.41 17.00
C SER A 371 -21.66 -2.42 18.19
N GLU A 372 -21.93 -3.61 18.74
CA GLU A 372 -22.74 -3.82 19.94
C GLU A 372 -21.90 -3.55 21.19
N ARG A 373 -20.72 -4.18 21.29
CA ARG A 373 -19.84 -4.05 22.45
C ARG A 373 -19.40 -2.61 22.70
N ILE A 374 -19.12 -1.83 21.64
CA ILE A 374 -18.68 -0.45 21.83
C ILE A 374 -19.74 0.44 22.51
N GLN A 375 -21.04 0.09 22.39
CA GLN A 375 -22.14 0.83 23.02
C GLN A 375 -22.12 0.73 24.56
N GLU A 376 -21.47 -0.29 25.11
CA GLU A 376 -21.34 -0.51 26.55
C GLU A 376 -20.37 0.50 27.21
N SER A 377 -19.68 1.30 26.39
CA SER A 377 -18.67 2.23 26.88
C SER A 377 -18.76 3.60 26.21
N THR A 378 -18.55 4.67 26.97
CA THR A 378 -18.41 6.02 26.42
C THR A 378 -16.99 6.20 25.87
N VAL A 379 -16.87 6.64 24.62
CA VAL A 379 -15.58 6.98 24.01
C VAL A 379 -15.50 8.48 23.82
N LYS A 380 -14.64 9.15 24.59
CA LYS A 380 -14.33 10.57 24.44
C LYS A 380 -12.87 10.71 23.99
N PRO A 381 -12.58 10.80 22.68
CA PRO A 381 -11.22 10.87 22.18
C PRO A 381 -10.56 12.21 22.53
N ASP A 382 -9.32 12.14 22.98
CA ASP A 382 -8.43 13.31 23.05
C ASP A 382 -7.77 13.57 21.69
N ILE A 383 -7.50 12.49 20.94
CA ILE A 383 -6.81 12.51 19.65
C ILE A 383 -7.59 11.65 18.67
N VAL A 384 -7.87 12.20 17.48
CA VAL A 384 -8.32 11.45 16.31
C VAL A 384 -7.24 11.42 15.25
N ILE A 385 -6.91 10.23 14.77
CA ILE A 385 -5.96 10.05 13.67
C ILE A 385 -6.69 9.43 12.47
N TYR A 386 -6.80 10.19 11.38
CA TYR A 386 -7.32 9.73 10.11
C TYR A 386 -6.28 8.87 9.39
N ALA A 387 -6.48 7.56 9.38
CA ALA A 387 -5.76 6.59 8.55
C ALA A 387 -6.61 6.19 7.33
N THR A 388 -7.24 7.18 6.70
CA THR A 388 -8.29 7.03 5.67
C THR A 388 -7.76 7.08 4.24
N GLY A 389 -6.44 7.01 4.07
CA GLY A 389 -5.77 6.97 2.79
C GLY A 389 -5.70 8.33 2.10
N TYR A 390 -5.51 8.31 0.78
CA TYR A 390 -5.25 9.50 -0.02
C TYR A 390 -6.13 9.50 -1.26
N VAL A 391 -6.34 10.69 -1.82
CA VAL A 391 -7.08 10.87 -3.08
C VAL A 391 -6.06 11.08 -4.20
N PRO A 392 -6.14 10.33 -5.32
CA PRO A 392 -5.29 10.58 -6.47
C PRO A 392 -5.65 11.95 -7.06
N THR A 393 -4.66 12.85 -7.13
CA THR A 393 -4.83 14.16 -7.76
C THR A 393 -3.58 14.53 -8.53
N PHE A 394 -3.78 15.09 -9.72
CA PHE A 394 -2.70 15.54 -10.61
C PHE A 394 -2.85 17.05 -10.86
N PRO A 395 -2.59 17.90 -9.84
CA PRO A 395 -2.84 19.34 -9.96
C PRO A 395 -2.01 20.03 -11.05
N PHE A 396 -0.92 19.40 -11.48
CA PHE A 396 -0.07 19.86 -12.58
C PHE A 396 -0.58 19.44 -13.97
N LEU A 397 -1.57 18.55 -14.07
CA LEU A 397 -2.23 18.23 -15.34
C LEU A 397 -3.43 19.18 -15.48
N ASP A 398 -3.17 20.40 -15.93
CA ASP A 398 -4.21 21.42 -16.03
C ASP A 398 -5.23 21.06 -17.12
N SER A 399 -6.52 21.15 -16.77
CA SER A 399 -7.65 21.01 -17.69
C SER A 399 -7.84 22.22 -18.62
N ALA A 400 -7.19 23.35 -18.32
CA ALA A 400 -7.42 24.63 -18.98
C ALA A 400 -6.16 25.20 -19.64
N SER A 401 -5.57 24.53 -20.63
CA SER A 401 -4.58 25.21 -21.48
C SER A 401 -4.51 24.71 -22.94
N GLY A 402 -4.71 25.67 -23.85
CA GLY A 402 -4.21 25.68 -25.23
C GLY A 402 -5.06 24.94 -26.28
N SER A 403 -5.20 23.63 -26.16
CA SER A 403 -5.71 22.78 -27.26
C SER A 403 -7.15 22.32 -27.11
N GLY A 404 -7.78 22.56 -25.96
CA GLY A 404 -9.14 22.08 -25.64
C GLY A 404 -9.24 20.59 -25.27
N LYS A 405 -8.19 19.77 -25.46
CA LYS A 405 -8.16 18.36 -25.05
C LYS A 405 -7.55 18.22 -23.64
N PRO A 406 -8.33 17.83 -22.61
CA PRO A 406 -7.81 17.61 -21.26
C PRO A 406 -6.79 16.46 -21.24
N TYR A 407 -5.86 16.50 -20.28
CA TYR A 407 -5.00 15.34 -20.00
C TYR A 407 -5.83 14.21 -19.38
N PRO A 408 -5.50 12.94 -19.68
CA PRO A 408 -6.07 11.82 -18.96
C PRO A 408 -5.64 11.86 -17.49
N SER A 409 -6.42 11.22 -16.64
CA SER A 409 -6.02 10.81 -15.30
C SER A 409 -5.58 9.34 -15.31
N SER A 410 -4.99 8.87 -14.21
CA SER A 410 -4.59 7.46 -14.10
C SER A 410 -5.76 6.47 -14.20
N THR A 411 -7.00 6.91 -13.93
CA THR A 411 -8.21 6.06 -14.08
C THR A 411 -8.72 6.00 -15.52
N ASP A 412 -8.26 6.90 -16.39
CA ASP A 412 -8.60 6.91 -17.82
C ASP A 412 -7.63 6.05 -18.65
N ALA A 413 -6.60 5.46 -18.02
CA ALA A 413 -5.63 4.61 -18.69
C ALA A 413 -6.26 3.25 -19.04
N ASP A 414 -6.66 3.09 -20.30
CA ASP A 414 -7.36 1.92 -20.86
C ASP A 414 -6.44 0.96 -21.62
N VAL A 415 -5.12 1.17 -21.55
CA VAL A 415 -4.12 0.22 -22.03
C VAL A 415 -3.26 -0.23 -20.88
N ARG A 416 -3.55 -1.44 -20.37
CA ARG A 416 -2.87 -2.08 -19.23
C ARG A 416 -2.81 -1.20 -17.98
N ALA A 417 -3.73 -0.24 -17.84
CA ALA A 417 -3.69 0.82 -16.82
C ALA A 417 -2.36 1.59 -16.76
N VAL A 418 -1.70 1.75 -17.91
CA VAL A 418 -0.45 2.52 -18.07
C VAL A 418 -0.69 3.80 -18.87
N TRP A 419 -1.36 3.76 -20.02
CA TRP A 419 -1.71 4.96 -20.78
C TRP A 419 -3.13 4.88 -21.32
N LYS A 420 -3.61 6.00 -21.84
CA LYS A 420 -4.87 6.08 -22.57
C LYS A 420 -4.61 5.92 -24.07
N ARG A 421 -5.33 5.05 -24.76
CA ARG A 421 -5.13 4.71 -26.18
C ARG A 421 -5.12 5.93 -27.10
N ASP A 422 -5.98 6.90 -26.84
CA ASP A 422 -6.07 8.14 -27.62
C ASP A 422 -5.02 9.20 -27.22
N ASP A 423 -4.17 8.93 -26.24
CA ASP A 423 -3.11 9.80 -25.74
C ASP A 423 -1.85 9.01 -25.31
N PRO A 424 -1.20 8.31 -26.26
CA PRO A 424 -0.13 7.36 -25.97
C PRO A 424 1.18 7.99 -25.49
N THR A 425 1.30 9.32 -25.49
CA THR A 425 2.49 10.04 -25.01
C THR A 425 2.46 10.33 -23.52
N VAL A 426 1.38 9.95 -22.80
CA VAL A 426 1.21 10.17 -21.37
C VAL A 426 1.06 8.82 -20.66
N GLY A 427 2.08 8.42 -19.90
CA GLY A 427 2.11 7.17 -19.14
C GLY A 427 1.99 7.40 -17.63
N PHE A 428 1.26 6.53 -16.95
CA PHE A 428 1.07 6.46 -15.51
C PHE A 428 1.81 5.24 -14.96
N ILE A 429 2.95 5.45 -14.32
CA ILE A 429 3.83 4.39 -13.85
C ILE A 429 3.69 4.25 -12.33
N GLY A 430 3.38 3.03 -11.87
CA GLY A 430 3.17 2.73 -10.45
C GLY A 430 1.79 3.08 -9.89
N PHE A 431 0.79 3.27 -10.76
CA PHE A 431 -0.59 3.59 -10.36
C PHE A 431 -1.49 2.36 -10.18
N ILE A 432 -0.98 1.17 -10.53
CA ILE A 432 -1.67 -0.09 -10.30
C ILE A 432 -1.27 -0.64 -8.93
N ARG A 433 -2.28 -1.03 -8.14
CA ARG A 433 -2.08 -1.71 -6.86
C ARG A 433 -2.36 -3.20 -7.04
N PRO A 434 -1.34 -4.07 -7.01
CA PRO A 434 -1.58 -5.50 -7.09
C PRO A 434 -2.25 -5.99 -5.80
N ASN A 435 -3.17 -6.97 -5.91
CA ASN A 435 -3.75 -7.64 -4.74
C ASN A 435 -2.67 -8.43 -3.96
N PHE A 436 -1.71 -8.99 -4.69
CA PHE A 436 -0.50 -9.60 -4.17
C PHE A 436 0.69 -9.19 -5.03
N GLY A 437 1.72 -8.62 -4.43
CA GLY A 437 2.88 -8.10 -5.16
C GLY A 437 3.39 -6.79 -4.56
N ALA A 438 4.38 -6.20 -5.22
CA ALA A 438 4.94 -4.91 -4.85
C ALA A 438 4.92 -3.97 -6.08
N ILE A 439 4.73 -2.68 -5.82
CA ILE A 439 4.69 -1.64 -6.86
C ILE A 439 6.02 -1.50 -7.61
N PRO A 440 7.22 -1.54 -6.97
CA PRO A 440 8.48 -1.31 -7.69
C PRO A 440 8.74 -2.26 -8.88
N PRO A 441 8.66 -3.61 -8.75
CA PRO A 441 8.85 -4.49 -9.90
C PRO A 441 7.69 -4.38 -10.92
N LEU A 442 6.48 -4.03 -10.48
CA LEU A 442 5.39 -3.76 -11.42
C LEU A 442 5.65 -2.49 -12.23
N ALA A 443 6.13 -1.43 -11.58
CA ALA A 443 6.51 -0.19 -12.23
C ALA A 443 7.66 -0.40 -13.24
N GLU A 444 8.61 -1.30 -12.93
CA GLU A 444 9.65 -1.72 -13.87
C GLU A 444 9.06 -2.29 -15.17
N LEU A 445 8.11 -3.22 -15.06
CA LEU A 445 7.41 -3.80 -16.22
C LEU A 445 6.57 -2.75 -16.96
N GLN A 446 5.88 -1.86 -16.24
CA GLN A 446 5.13 -0.75 -16.83
C GLN A 446 6.05 0.21 -17.60
N SER A 447 7.25 0.49 -17.08
CA SER A 447 8.25 1.32 -17.76
C SER A 447 8.73 0.70 -19.06
N MET A 448 9.03 -0.60 -19.05
CA MET A 448 9.41 -1.33 -20.26
C MET A 448 8.28 -1.28 -21.31
N LEU A 449 7.04 -1.54 -20.88
CA LEU A 449 5.87 -1.50 -21.76
C LEU A 449 5.65 -0.09 -22.35
N PHE A 450 5.72 0.94 -21.52
CA PHE A 450 5.50 2.31 -21.96
C PHE A 450 6.57 2.78 -22.96
N ILE A 451 7.83 2.40 -22.75
CA ILE A 451 8.92 2.70 -23.70
C ILE A 451 8.69 2.01 -25.05
N GLN A 452 8.25 0.75 -25.06
CA GLN A 452 7.93 0.04 -26.30
C GLN A 452 6.79 0.72 -27.06
N ASN A 453 5.78 1.24 -26.35
CA ASN A 453 4.72 2.07 -26.92
C ASN A 453 5.29 3.36 -27.54
N LEU A 454 6.14 4.10 -26.82
CA LEU A 454 6.76 5.33 -27.34
C LEU A 454 7.62 5.09 -28.60
N LEU A 455 8.22 3.90 -28.72
CA LEU A 455 9.00 3.51 -29.89
C LEU A 455 8.15 2.98 -31.05
N GLY A 456 6.83 2.83 -30.87
CA GLY A 456 5.95 2.22 -31.86
C GLY A 456 6.28 0.75 -32.14
N GLN A 457 6.84 0.03 -31.15
CA GLN A 457 7.28 -1.36 -31.29
C GLN A 457 6.26 -2.38 -30.78
N LEU A 458 5.14 -1.93 -30.20
CA LEU A 458 4.07 -2.80 -29.77
C LEU A 458 3.12 -3.10 -30.93
N GLN A 459 2.61 -4.33 -30.96
CA GLN A 459 1.38 -4.63 -31.68
C GLN A 459 0.20 -3.94 -30.99
N ASP A 460 -0.89 -3.74 -31.73
CA ASP A 460 -2.08 -3.10 -31.18
C ASP A 460 -2.63 -3.96 -30.03
N LEU A 461 -2.55 -3.47 -28.80
CA LEU A 461 -3.03 -4.18 -27.61
C LEU A 461 -4.54 -3.98 -27.54
N SER A 462 -5.36 -5.00 -27.82
CA SER A 462 -6.82 -4.84 -27.83
C SER A 462 -7.36 -4.72 -26.39
N PRO A 463 -8.41 -3.92 -26.14
CA PRO A 463 -9.16 -4.00 -24.89
C PRO A 463 -9.66 -5.43 -24.59
N ASP A 464 -9.93 -6.22 -25.63
CA ASP A 464 -10.36 -7.62 -25.49
C ASP A 464 -9.23 -8.53 -24.96
N ASP A 465 -7.97 -8.09 -25.00
CA ASP A 465 -6.82 -8.78 -24.40
C ASP A 465 -6.70 -8.49 -22.88
N GLU A 466 -7.62 -7.71 -22.31
CA GLU A 466 -7.70 -7.33 -20.90
C GLU A 466 -8.79 -8.14 -20.18
N TYR A 467 -8.52 -9.42 -19.93
CA TYR A 467 -9.47 -10.36 -19.28
C TYR A 467 -9.76 -10.09 -17.78
N HIS A 468 -9.50 -8.89 -17.26
CA HIS A 468 -9.54 -8.59 -15.81
C HIS A 468 -10.66 -7.66 -15.38
#